data_AF-A0A949YP92-F1
#
_entry.id   AF-A0A949YP92-F1
#
_cell.length_a   1.000
_cell.length_b   1.000
_cell.length_c   1.000
_cell.angle_alpha   90.00
_cell.angle_beta   90.00
_cell.angle_gamma   90.00
#
_symmetry.space_group_name_H-M   'P 1'
#
loop_
_entity.id
_entity.type
_entity.pdbx_description
1 polymer ?
#
loop_
_entity_poly.entity_id
_entity_poly.type
_entity_poly.pdbx_seq_one_letter_code
_entity_poly.pdbx_strand_id
1 'polypeptide(L)' 'MRLGGPITLEQLEAEHIRLVLEDTETREEAARILGIDPSTLYRKRKHFGL' A
#
# COMPACT_ATOMS: atom_id res chain seq x y z
N MET A 1 -7.02 -8.83 8.93
CA MET A 1 -5.61 -8.95 9.37
C MET A 1 -5.44 -8.22 10.71
N ARG A 2 -4.42 -8.54 11.52
CA ARG A 2 -4.18 -7.89 12.83
C ARG A 2 -2.71 -7.45 12.94
N LEU A 3 -2.48 -6.23 13.40
CA LEU A 3 -1.13 -5.74 13.72
C LEU A 3 -0.48 -6.61 14.82
N GLY A 4 0.77 -7.00 14.59
CA GLY A 4 1.51 -7.92 15.46
C GLY A 4 1.02 -9.38 15.42
N GLY A 5 0.09 -9.72 14.52
CA GLY A 5 -0.33 -11.10 14.28
C GLY A 5 0.68 -11.92 13.45
N PRO A 6 0.40 -13.21 13.21
CA PRO A 6 1.25 -14.09 12.41
C PRO A 6 1.07 -13.82 10.90
N ILE A 7 1.39 -12.60 10.47
CA ILE A 7 1.38 -12.15 9.07
C ILE A 7 2.75 -11.57 8.73
N THR A 8 3.17 -11.71 7.49
CA THR A 8 4.42 -11.09 7.06
C THR A 8 4.25 -9.58 6.91
N LEU A 9 5.37 -8.84 7.00
CA LEU A 9 5.37 -7.41 6.71
C LEU A 9 4.90 -7.14 5.28
N GLU A 10 5.27 -8.00 4.34
CA GLU A 10 4.86 -7.91 2.93
C GLU A 10 3.34 -8.01 2.76
N GLN A 11 2.70 -8.98 3.43
CA GLN A 11 1.24 -9.11 3.40
C GLN A 11 0.56 -7.88 4.01
N LEU A 12 1.06 -7.40 5.14
CA LEU A 12 0.51 -6.21 5.81
C LEU A 12 0.62 -4.97 4.92
N GLU A 13 1.77 -4.79 4.28
CA GLU A 13 2.03 -3.68 3.37
C GLU A 13 1.13 -3.74 2.12
N ALA A 14 1.02 -4.91 1.48
CA ALA A 14 0.18 -5.10 0.30
C ALA A 14 -1.29 -4.77 0.59
N GLU A 15 -1.82 -5.27 1.71
CA GLU A 15 -3.21 -5.00 2.10
C GLU A 15 -3.42 -3.53 2.46
N HIS A 16 -2.47 -2.90 3.16
CA HIS A 16 -2.57 -1.48 3.49
C HIS A 16 -2.56 -0.61 2.22
N ILE A 17 -1.69 -0.91 1.26
CA ILE A 17 -1.64 -0.23 -0.02
C ILE A 17 -2.95 -0.41 -0.78
N ARG A 18 -3.51 -1.64 -0.83
CA ARG A 18 -4.80 -1.92 -1.49
C ARG A 18 -5.92 -1.05 -0.93
N LEU A 19 -6.08 -1.04 0.39
CA LEU A 19 -7.14 -0.28 1.06
C LEU A 19 -6.99 1.22 0.84
N VAL A 20 -5.77 1.77 0.95
CA VAL A 20 -5.56 3.21 0.69
C VAL A 20 -5.84 3.57 -0.76
N LEU A 21 -5.52 2.70 -1.73
CA LEU A 21 -5.84 2.93 -3.14
C LEU A 21 -7.35 2.89 -3.42
N GLU A 22 -8.11 2.07 -2.69
CA GLU A 22 -9.58 2.03 -2.79
C GLU A 22 -10.24 3.28 -2.20
N ASP A 23 -9.64 3.85 -1.15
CA ASP A 23 -10.18 5.00 -0.40
C ASP A 23 -9.72 6.37 -0.93
N THR A 24 -8.92 6.43 -1.99
CA THR A 24 -8.35 7.70 -2.51
C THR A 24 -8.66 7.94 -3.99
N GLU A 25 -8.77 9.20 -4.38
CA GLU A 25 -9.11 9.57 -5.76
C GLU A 25 -7.89 9.53 -6.70
N THR A 26 -6.68 9.73 -6.14
CA THR A 26 -5.44 9.83 -6.92
C THR A 26 -4.30 9.03 -6.29
N ARG A 27 -3.36 8.60 -7.13
CA ARG A 27 -2.18 7.85 -6.69
C ARG A 27 -1.23 8.71 -5.89
N GLU A 28 -1.16 10.00 -6.20
CA GLU A 28 -0.39 11.01 -5.47
C GLU A 28 -0.92 11.17 -4.05
N GLU A 29 -2.25 11.15 -3.88
CA GLU A 29 -2.87 11.15 -2.57
C GLU A 29 -2.59 9.87 -1.77
N ALA A 30 -2.77 8.70 -2.40
CA ALA A 30 -2.42 7.43 -1.78
C ALA A 30 -0.95 7.41 -1.30
N ALA A 31 -0.03 7.86 -2.14
CA ALA A 31 1.40 7.93 -1.81
C ALA A 31 1.67 8.83 -0.60
N ARG A 32 0.97 9.98 -0.51
CA ARG A 32 1.05 10.89 0.63
C ARG A 32 0.56 10.26 1.93
N ILE A 33 -0.57 9.55 1.90
CA ILE A 33 -1.12 8.84 3.07
C ILE A 33 -0.18 7.73 3.52
N LEU A 34 0.36 6.97 2.57
CA LEU A 34 1.32 5.90 2.82
C LEU A 34 2.70 6.41 3.26
N GLY A 35 2.97 7.71 3.12
CA GLY A 35 4.25 8.33 3.49
C GLY A 35 5.43 7.89 2.60
N ILE A 36 5.16 7.57 1.34
CA ILE A 36 6.18 7.13 0.37
C ILE A 36 6.15 7.97 -0.90
N ASP A 37 7.26 7.95 -1.65
CA ASP A 37 7.30 8.60 -2.96
C ASP A 37 6.37 7.89 -3.97
N PRO A 38 5.70 8.62 -4.89
CA PRO A 38 4.85 8.01 -5.92
C PRO A 38 5.52 6.91 -6.75
N SER A 39 6.83 7.03 -7.04
CA SER A 39 7.58 5.99 -7.76
C SER A 39 7.73 4.71 -6.94
N THR A 40 7.80 4.83 -5.60
CA THR A 40 7.83 3.68 -4.68
C THR A 40 6.47 3.00 -4.67
N LEU A 41 5.38 3.76 -4.59
CA LEU A 41 4.02 3.22 -4.68
C LEU A 41 3.78 2.50 -6.02
N TYR A 42 4.22 3.09 -7.13
CA TYR A 42 4.14 2.47 -8.45
C TYR A 42 4.82 1.09 -8.49
N ARG A 43 6.06 1.01 -8.00
CA ARG A 43 6.82 -0.25 -8.00
C ARG A 43 6.21 -1.29 -7.06
N LYS A 44 5.72 -0.89 -5.89
CA LYS A 44 5.03 -1.77 -4.93
C LYS A 44 3.72 -2.30 -5.50
N ARG A 45 2.89 -1.46 -6.10
CA ARG A 45 1.67 -1.90 -6.79
C ARG A 45 1.95 -2.94 -7.86
N LYS A 46 2.95 -2.69 -8.72
CA LYS A 46 3.36 -3.65 -9.75
C LYS A 46 3.85 -4.97 -9.14
N HIS A 47 4.62 -4.91 -8.05
CA HIS A 47 5.12 -6.09 -7.34
C HIS A 47 3.98 -6.91 -6.69
N PHE A 48 2.97 -6.24 -6.14
CA PHE A 48 1.83 -6.87 -5.48
C PHE A 48 0.66 -7.23 -6.43
N GLY A 49 0.69 -6.80 -7.70
CA GLY A 49 -0.39 -7.02 -8.65
C GLY A 49 -1.62 -6.12 -8.44
N LEU A 50 -1.41 -4.88 -7.97
CA LEU A 50 -2.43 -3.86 -7.67
C LEU A 50 -2.51 -2.71 -8.69
#